data_AF-A0AA96WTJ1-F1
#
_entry.id   AF-A0AA96WTJ1-F1
#
_cell.length_a   1.000
_cell.length_b   1.000
_cell.length_c   1.000
_cell.angle_alpha   90.00
_cell.angle_beta   90.00
_cell.angle_gamma   90.00
#
_symmetry.space_group_name_H-M   'P 1'
#
loop_
_entity.id
_entity.type
_entity.pdbx_description
1 polymer ?
#
loop_
_entity_poly.entity_id
_entity_poly.type
_entity_poly.pdbx_seq_one_letter_code
_entity_poly.pdbx_strand_id
1 'polypeptide(L)' 'MFLHTKRLQYFTPPSKPDPIYAKKLQELIGGSMGEMTVMMQYLFQGWNCRGPAKYSDSQ' A
#
# COMPACT_ATOMS: atom_id res chain seq x y z
N MET A 1 -8.15 9.24 11.73
CA MET A 1 -8.68 10.00 10.57
C MET A 1 -7.55 10.21 9.58
N PHE A 2 -7.78 10.03 8.26
CA PHE A 2 -6.74 10.13 7.23
C PHE A 2 -6.83 11.48 6.50
N LEU A 3 -5.67 11.99 6.08
CA LEU A 3 -5.54 13.17 5.23
C LEU A 3 -4.82 12.78 3.93
N HIS A 4 -5.19 13.37 2.80
CA HIS A 4 -4.57 13.11 1.51
C HIS A 4 -3.69 14.28 1.07
N THR A 5 -2.47 13.97 0.63
CA THR A 5 -1.56 14.92 -0.02
C THR A 5 -1.33 14.47 -1.46
N LYS A 6 -1.27 15.44 -2.39
CA LYS A 6 -1.03 15.17 -3.83
C LYS A 6 0.42 14.76 -4.12
N ARG A 7 1.34 14.93 -3.16
CA ARG A 7 2.74 14.53 -3.35
C ARG A 7 2.89 13.02 -3.20
N LEU A 8 3.57 12.42 -4.17
CA LEU A 8 4.00 11.03 -4.09
C LEU A 8 5.02 10.87 -2.95
N GLN A 9 5.03 9.70 -2.29
CA GLN A 9 6.04 9.38 -1.27
C GLN A 9 7.45 9.42 -1.85
N TYR A 10 7.59 8.94 -3.09
CA TYR A 10 8.79 9.04 -3.90
C TYR A 10 8.40 9.17 -5.37
N PHE A 11 9.10 10.03 -6.13
CA PHE A 11 8.84 10.23 -7.55
C PHE A 11 10.03 9.81 -8.38
N THR A 12 9.80 8.85 -9.29
CA THR A 12 10.76 8.44 -10.31
C THR A 12 10.08 8.55 -11.66
N PRO A 13 10.53 9.43 -12.57
CA PRO A 13 9.95 9.52 -13.90
C PRO A 13 10.31 8.27 -14.73
N PRO A 14 9.37 7.72 -15.52
CA PRO A 14 9.69 6.66 -16.46
C PRO A 14 10.59 7.22 -17.57
N SER A 15 11.63 6.47 -17.94
CA SER A 15 12.56 6.89 -19.01
C SER A 15 11.93 6.78 -20.41
N LYS A 16 11.10 5.76 -20.63
CA LYS A 16 10.34 5.50 -21.87
C LYS A 16 9.03 4.78 -21.54
N PRO A 17 7.97 4.95 -22.35
CA PRO A 17 6.75 4.18 -22.18
C PRO A 17 6.98 2.70 -22.55
N ASP A 18 6.72 1.79 -21.62
CA ASP A 18 6.83 0.34 -21.83
C ASP A 18 5.54 -0.37 -21.34
N PRO A 19 4.68 -0.85 -22.26
CA PRO A 19 3.43 -1.51 -21.89
C PRO A 19 3.64 -2.91 -21.27
N ILE A 20 4.75 -3.59 -21.57
CA ILE A 20 5.06 -4.91 -21.01
C ILE A 20 5.48 -4.74 -19.55
N TYR A 21 6.31 -3.74 -19.27
CA TYR A 21 6.68 -3.40 -17.90
C TYR A 21 5.47 -2.93 -17.08
N ALA A 22 4.60 -2.09 -17.68
CA ALA A 22 3.36 -1.66 -17.03
C ALA A 22 2.44 -2.84 -16.66
N LYS A 23 2.34 -3.87 -17.52
CA LYS A 23 1.60 -5.10 -17.21
C LYS A 23 2.17 -5.85 -16.01
N LYS A 24 3.51 -5.90 -15.87
CA LYS A 24 4.16 -6.52 -14.71
C LYS A 24 3.90 -5.74 -13.42
N LEU A 25 3.85 -4.41 -13.49
CA LEU A 25 3.53 -3.57 -12.32
C LEU A 25 2.10 -3.81 -11.79
N GLN A 26 1.16 -4.26 -12.63
CA GLN A 26 -0.19 -4.60 -12.16
C GLN A 26 -0.18 -5.71 -11.09
N GLU A 27 0.73 -6.67 -11.19
CA GLU A 27 0.87 -7.72 -10.16
C GLU A 27 1.43 -7.15 -8.85
N LEU A 28 2.33 -6.17 -8.92
CA LEU A 28 2.87 -5.52 -7.71
C LEU A 28 1.83 -4.63 -7.02
N ILE A 29 0.94 -4.00 -7.77
CA ILE A 29 -0.09 -3.12 -7.19
C ILE A 29 -1.28 -3.93 -6.71
N GLY A 30 -1.81 -4.83 -7.54
CA GLY A 30 -3.08 -5.53 -7.32
C GLY A 30 -3.02 -7.04 -7.38
N GLY A 31 -1.84 -7.63 -7.48
CA GLY A 31 -1.65 -9.07 -7.35
C GLY A 31 -1.92 -9.56 -5.94
N SER A 32 -1.87 -10.89 -5.79
CA SER A 32 -2.14 -11.57 -4.51
C SER A 32 -1.24 -11.10 -3.36
N MET A 33 0.03 -10.76 -3.66
CA MET A 33 1.00 -10.19 -2.72
C MET A 33 1.30 -8.72 -3.02
N GLY A 34 0.39 -8.04 -3.71
CA GLY A 34 0.55 -6.65 -4.09
C GLY A 34 0.33 -5.67 -2.94
N GLU A 35 0.72 -4.42 -3.18
CA GLU A 35 0.65 -3.33 -2.18
C GLU A 35 -0.78 -3.11 -1.65
N MET A 36 -1.81 -3.25 -2.49
CA MET A 36 -3.21 -3.12 -2.04
C MET A 36 -3.57 -4.20 -1.01
N THR A 37 -3.12 -5.43 -1.21
CA THR A 37 -3.38 -6.54 -0.29
C THR A 37 -2.72 -6.28 1.06
N VAL A 38 -1.44 -5.88 1.05
CA VAL A 38 -0.68 -5.59 2.27
C VAL A 38 -1.27 -4.40 3.03
N MET A 39 -1.63 -3.32 2.31
CA MET A 39 -2.27 -2.15 2.89
C MET A 39 -3.58 -2.51 3.60
N MET A 40 -4.46 -3.27 2.94
CA MET A 40 -5.74 -3.68 3.53
C MET A 40 -5.54 -4.62 4.71
N GLN A 41 -4.60 -5.57 4.62
CA GLN A 41 -4.28 -6.49 5.71
C GLN A 41 -3.87 -5.74 6.98
N TYR A 42 -2.89 -4.84 6.90
CA TYR A 42 -2.45 -4.10 8.08
C TYR A 42 -3.52 -3.14 8.61
N LEU A 43 -4.30 -2.51 7.73
CA LEU A 43 -5.37 -1.60 8.13
C LEU A 43 -6.46 -2.33 8.92
N PHE A 44 -6.95 -3.47 8.40
CA PHE A 44 -7.98 -4.25 9.09
C PHE A 44 -7.46 -4.99 10.32
N GLN A 45 -6.18 -5.39 10.34
CA GLN A 45 -5.55 -5.93 11.54
C GLN A 45 -5.49 -4.86 12.63
N GLY A 46 -5.04 -3.64 12.31
CA GLY A 46 -4.98 -2.52 13.26
C GLY A 46 -6.36 -2.16 13.82
N TRP A 47 -7.38 -2.04 12.97
CA TRP A 47 -8.74 -1.74 13.44
C TRP A 47 -9.40 -2.85 14.26
N ASN A 48 -9.13 -4.12 13.95
CA ASN A 48 -9.70 -5.25 14.68
C ASN A 48 -8.80 -5.75 15.82
N CYS A 49 -7.66 -5.12 16.07
CA CYS A 49 -6.71 -5.57 17.09
C CYS A 49 -7.34 -5.42 18.48
N ARG A 50 -7.55 -6.55 19.16
CA ARG A 50 -8.00 -6.62 20.57
C ARG A 50 -6.85 -6.97 21.52
N GLY A 51 -5.62 -7.02 21.01
CA GLY A 51 -4.40 -7.37 21.74
C GLY A 51 -3.78 -6.18 22.47
N PRO A 52 -2.61 -6.37 23.09
CA PRO A 52 -1.93 -5.31 23.83
C PRO A 52 -1.51 -4.14 22.92
N ALA A 53 -1.56 -2.92 23.46
CA ALA A 53 -1.30 -1.67 22.72
C ALA A 53 0.05 -1.62 21.98
N LYS A 54 1.03 -2.45 22.37
CA LYS A 54 2.31 -2.59 21.65
C LYS A 54 2.15 -2.96 20.16
N TYR A 55 1.08 -3.69 19.80
CA TYR A 55 0.82 -4.14 18.42
C TYR A 55 -0.30 -3.34 17.75
N SER A 56 -0.83 -2.35 18.45
CA SER A 56 -1.86 -1.44 17.95
C SER A 56 -1.67 -0.08 18.60
N ASP A 57 -1.01 0.84 17.90
CA ASP A 57 -0.87 2.25 18.31
C ASP A 57 -2.21 3.03 18.22
N SER A 58 -3.34 2.33 18.26
CA SER A 58 -4.69 2.89 18.15
C SER A 58 -5.26 3.37 19.49
N GLN A 59 -4.41 3.67 20.48
CA GLN A 59 -4.81 4.23 21.77
C GLN A 59 -4.34 5.68 21.90
#